data_AF-A0A8J2JUY1-F1
#
_entry.id   AF-A0A8J2JUY1-F1
#
_cell.length_a   1.000
_cell.length_b   1.000
_cell.length_c   1.000
_cell.angle_alpha   90.00
_cell.angle_beta   90.00
_cell.angle_gamma   90.00
#
_symmetry.space_group_name_H-M   'P 1'
#
loop_
_entity.id
_entity.type
_entity.pdbx_description
1 polymer ?
#
loop_
_entity_poly.entity_id
_entity_poly.type
_entity_poly.pdbx_seq_one_letter_code
_entity_poly.pdbx_strand_id
1 'polypeptide(L)'
;NFYNPSEMMVTWSTIDDPQGSVVEFGLNHITEKTFNGSSIKFVDQGAQKLTQYIHRVLLRDLSPGKRYIYHCGSKLGWSEIFFFTAMKSGANFSPHLALYGDLGAENSQSLTRLQEEVQDGKYDAILHVGDFAYNMETVYCLLLAGPNTIHKEMFGLEDLLVTYGVDLAIWAHEHSYERLFPLYNKTVYNGSMEEPYKNPKSLTHIITGSAGCWSRHDPFPKNMPPWSAFRTVDYGYSRMQAINYTHLYFEQVSIDQGGKVIDSFHLIRENHAPYGPFPKM
;
A
#
# COMPACT_ATOMS: atom_id res chain seq x y z
N ASN A 1 9.47 18.64 7.23
CA ASN A 1 8.90 18.61 5.86
C ASN A 1 9.25 17.29 5.21
N PHE A 2 8.33 16.33 5.19
CA PHE A 2 8.54 14.97 4.67
C PHE A 2 8.08 14.78 3.21
N TYR A 3 7.63 15.85 2.55
CA TYR A 3 7.14 15.81 1.17
C TYR A 3 8.02 16.71 0.29
N ASN A 4 8.84 16.11 -0.58
CA ASN A 4 9.55 16.82 -1.62
C ASN A 4 9.31 16.10 -2.97
N PRO A 5 8.42 16.62 -3.85
CA PRO A 5 8.13 16.00 -5.14
C PRO A 5 9.35 16.05 -6.09
N SER A 6 10.40 16.77 -5.70
CA SER A 6 11.67 16.87 -6.41
C SER A 6 12.68 15.79 -6.00
N GLU A 7 12.28 14.79 -5.22
CA GLU A 7 13.15 13.71 -4.73
C GLU A 7 12.59 12.32 -5.06
N MET A 8 13.49 11.35 -5.26
CA MET A 8 13.18 9.93 -5.47
C MET A 8 14.28 9.07 -4.89
N MET A 9 13.92 7.99 -4.18
CA MET A 9 14.89 7.00 -3.68
C MET A 9 14.96 5.83 -4.65
N VAL A 10 16.16 5.56 -5.18
CA VAL A 10 16.44 4.33 -5.93
C VAL A 10 17.12 3.34 -4.99
N THR A 11 16.56 2.13 -4.89
CA THR A 11 17.10 1.03 -4.08
C THR A 11 17.30 -0.20 -4.95
N TRP A 12 18.45 -0.85 -4.82
CA TRP A 12 18.74 -2.13 -5.49
C TRP A 12 19.62 -3.02 -4.60
N SER A 13 19.77 -4.28 -5.01
CA SER A 13 20.59 -5.26 -4.30
C SER A 13 21.66 -5.86 -5.22
N THR A 14 22.84 -6.15 -4.67
CA THR A 14 23.90 -6.95 -5.31
C THR A 14 24.37 -8.06 -4.36
N ILE A 15 24.93 -9.13 -4.92
CA ILE A 15 25.48 -10.25 -4.13
C ILE A 15 26.83 -9.86 -3.50
N ASP A 16 27.67 -9.13 -4.25
CA ASP A 16 28.97 -8.62 -3.82
C ASP A 16 28.97 -7.10 -3.68
N ASP A 17 29.94 -6.54 -2.95
CA ASP A 17 30.11 -5.08 -2.83
C ASP A 17 30.67 -4.50 -4.13
N PRO A 18 29.91 -3.69 -4.89
CA PRO A 18 30.38 -3.09 -6.11
C PRO A 18 31.32 -1.89 -5.87
N GLN A 19 31.72 -1.61 -4.62
CA GLN A 19 32.57 -0.49 -4.21
C GLN A 19 32.01 0.88 -4.66
N GLY A 20 30.69 1.00 -4.66
CA GLY A 20 30.01 2.24 -5.05
C GLY A 20 28.50 2.05 -5.13
N SER A 21 27.76 3.12 -4.85
CA SER A 21 26.31 3.16 -5.04
C SER A 21 26.01 4.39 -5.88
N VAL A 22 25.93 4.24 -7.20
CA VAL A 22 25.81 5.36 -8.13
C VAL A 22 24.54 5.20 -8.95
N VAL A 23 23.83 6.31 -9.14
CA VAL A 23 22.76 6.43 -10.14
C VAL A 23 23.12 7.55 -11.08
N GLU A 24 23.07 7.26 -12.38
CA GLU A 24 23.08 8.29 -13.42
C GLU A 24 21.69 8.35 -14.05
N PHE A 25 21.17 9.56 -14.22
CA PHE A 25 19.84 9.78 -14.76
C PHE A 25 19.71 11.11 -15.48
N GLY A 26 18.67 11.23 -16.30
CA GLY A 26 18.34 12.46 -17.01
C GLY A 26 17.00 12.40 -17.74
N LEU A 27 16.63 13.52 -18.37
CA LEU A 27 15.41 13.60 -19.17
C LEU A 27 15.61 13.00 -20.55
N ASN A 28 16.76 13.27 -21.18
CA ASN A 28 17.07 12.82 -22.54
C ASN A 28 18.30 11.89 -22.55
N HIS A 29 19.27 12.13 -21.67
CA HIS A 29 20.49 11.34 -21.56
C HIS A 29 20.75 10.93 -20.11
N ILE A 30 21.10 9.66 -19.89
CA ILE A 30 21.38 9.12 -18.55
C ILE A 30 22.56 9.82 -17.85
N THR A 31 23.49 10.43 -18.57
CA THR A 31 24.67 11.09 -18.00
C THR A 31 24.44 12.57 -17.63
N GLU A 32 23.20 13.06 -17.64
CA GLU A 32 22.89 14.46 -17.30
C GLU A 32 23.14 14.76 -15.82
N LYS A 33 22.79 13.82 -14.94
CA LYS A 33 22.93 13.95 -13.49
C LYS A 33 23.47 12.65 -12.90
N THR A 34 24.30 12.80 -11.87
CA THR A 34 24.87 11.67 -11.13
C THR A 34 24.74 11.91 -9.64
N PHE A 35 24.22 10.91 -8.92
CA PHE A 35 24.18 10.93 -7.46
C PHE A 35 24.85 9.69 -6.90
N ASN A 36 25.55 9.89 -5.79
CA ASN A 36 26.16 8.83 -5.01
C ASN A 36 25.33 8.60 -3.74
N GLY A 37 25.26 7.35 -3.32
CA GLY A 37 24.58 6.94 -2.10
C GLY A 37 25.41 6.00 -1.27
N SER A 38 24.75 5.15 -0.50
CA SER A 38 25.39 4.20 0.41
C SER A 38 24.83 2.79 0.23
N SER A 39 25.61 1.81 0.68
CA SER A 39 25.18 0.43 0.78
C SER A 39 25.24 -0.04 2.23
N ILE A 40 24.39 -1.02 2.56
CA ILE A 40 24.46 -1.75 3.83
C ILE A 40 24.58 -3.23 3.49
N LYS A 41 25.56 -3.89 4.10
CA LYS A 41 25.69 -5.34 4.03
C LYS A 41 24.61 -6.00 4.89
N PHE A 42 23.84 -6.86 4.27
CA PHE A 42 22.89 -7.75 4.91
C PHE A 42 23.39 -9.19 4.76
N VAL A 43 23.36 -9.94 5.86
CA VAL A 43 23.63 -11.38 5.84
C VAL A 43 22.39 -12.04 6.40
N ASP A 44 21.77 -12.92 5.62
CA ASP A 44 20.60 -13.63 6.11
C ASP A 44 20.96 -14.52 7.30
N GLN A 45 19.93 -14.86 8.09
CA GLN A 45 20.12 -15.76 9.22
C GLN A 45 19.98 -17.24 8.84
N GLY A 46 19.76 -17.55 7.56
CA GLY A 46 19.58 -18.90 7.05
C GLY A 46 20.83 -19.76 7.21
N ALA A 47 20.69 -21.06 6.91
CA ALA A 47 21.81 -22.01 6.99
C ALA A 47 22.95 -21.64 6.03
N GLN A 48 22.64 -21.03 4.89
CA GLN A 48 23.61 -20.65 3.87
C GLN A 48 24.27 -19.28 4.11
N LYS A 49 23.73 -18.46 5.04
CA LYS A 49 24.24 -17.11 5.35
C LYS A 49 24.44 -16.26 4.10
N LEU A 50 23.44 -16.22 3.22
CA LEU A 50 23.56 -15.48 1.96
C LEU A 50 23.80 -14.01 2.26
N THR A 51 24.79 -13.44 1.58
CA THR A 51 25.14 -12.03 1.70
C THR A 51 24.49 -11.26 0.56
N GLN A 52 23.96 -10.08 0.90
CA GLN A 52 23.49 -9.08 -0.04
C GLN A 52 23.95 -7.70 0.38
N TYR A 53 24.15 -6.80 -0.57
CA TYR A 53 24.41 -5.40 -0.34
C TYR A 53 23.18 -4.62 -0.80
N ILE A 54 22.58 -3.86 0.11
CA ILE A 54 21.38 -3.05 -0.17
C ILE A 54 21.82 -1.61 -0.38
N HIS A 55 21.71 -1.14 -1.62
CA HIS A 55 22.14 0.17 -2.07
C HIS A 55 20.98 1.16 -2.02
N ARG A 56 21.26 2.41 -1.62
CA ARG A 56 20.27 3.49 -1.58
C ARG A 56 20.88 4.79 -2.08
N VAL A 57 20.26 5.37 -3.10
CA VAL A 57 20.65 6.68 -3.67
C VAL A 57 19.43 7.59 -3.71
N LEU A 58 19.52 8.72 -3.01
CA LEU A 58 18.50 9.77 -3.04
C LEU A 58 18.77 10.73 -4.21
N LEU A 59 17.93 10.65 -5.24
CA LEU A 59 17.92 11.60 -6.35
C LEU A 59 17.24 12.89 -5.90
N ARG A 60 17.79 14.03 -6.30
CA ARG A 60 17.26 15.37 -5.99
C ARG A 60 17.13 16.21 -7.26
N ASP A 61 16.52 17.38 -7.11
CA ASP A 61 16.33 18.37 -8.18
C ASP A 61 15.53 17.81 -9.36
N LEU A 62 14.54 16.96 -9.08
CA LEU A 62 13.62 16.45 -10.08
C LEU A 62 12.57 17.50 -10.43
N SER A 63 12.20 17.57 -11.71
CA SER A 63 11.07 18.36 -12.17
C SER A 63 9.78 17.55 -12.01
N PRO A 64 8.79 18.03 -11.24
CA PRO A 64 7.55 17.30 -10.98
C PRO A 64 6.84 16.85 -12.27
N GLY A 65 6.34 15.62 -12.28
CA GLY A 65 5.62 15.04 -13.42
C GLY A 65 6.47 14.73 -14.66
N LYS A 66 7.79 14.95 -14.63
CA LYS A 66 8.68 14.59 -15.74
C LYS A 66 9.13 13.14 -15.63
N ARG A 67 9.24 12.49 -16.78
CA ARG A 67 9.79 11.15 -16.91
C ARG A 67 11.31 11.24 -17.04
N TYR A 68 12.01 10.49 -16.20
CA TYR A 68 13.46 10.36 -16.21
C TYR A 68 13.84 8.94 -16.61
N ILE A 69 14.92 8.80 -17.37
CA ILE A 69 15.61 7.54 -17.60
C ILE A 69 16.80 7.44 -16.63
N TYR A 70 17.10 6.25 -16.13
CA TYR A 70 18.20 6.04 -15.20
C TYR A 70 18.80 4.64 -15.32
N HIS A 71 20.02 4.49 -14.83
CA HIS A 71 20.62 3.20 -14.49
C HIS A 71 21.34 3.31 -13.15
N CYS A 72 21.53 2.17 -12.48
CA CYS A 72 22.21 2.11 -11.19
C CYS A 72 23.36 1.11 -11.21
N GLY A 73 24.41 1.38 -10.44
CA GLY A 73 25.57 0.51 -10.37
C GLY A 73 26.81 1.18 -9.81
N SER A 74 27.95 0.85 -10.40
CA SER A 74 29.26 1.42 -10.06
C SER A 74 30.21 1.35 -11.25
N LYS A 75 31.48 1.71 -11.04
CA LYS A 75 32.56 1.52 -12.02
C LYS A 75 32.75 0.06 -12.47
N LEU A 76 32.23 -0.90 -11.71
CA LEU A 76 32.34 -2.33 -12.02
C LEU A 76 31.24 -2.85 -12.95
N GLY A 77 30.16 -2.09 -13.12
CA GLY A 77 29.04 -2.49 -13.96
C GLY A 77 27.79 -1.65 -13.69
N TRP A 78 26.93 -1.60 -14.70
CA TRP A 78 25.68 -0.85 -14.70
C TRP A 78 24.51 -1.80 -14.95
N SER A 79 23.35 -1.47 -14.41
CA SER A 79 22.10 -2.12 -14.75
C SER A 79 21.67 -1.83 -16.18
N GLU A 80 20.61 -2.50 -16.64
CA GLU A 80 19.80 -2.02 -17.75
C GLU A 80 19.26 -0.60 -17.48
N ILE A 81 18.81 0.07 -18.54
CA ILE A 81 18.16 1.37 -18.42
C ILE A 81 16.71 1.20 -17.99
N PHE A 82 16.36 1.85 -16.89
CA PHE A 82 15.02 1.95 -16.36
C PHE A 82 14.47 3.37 -16.53
N PHE A 83 13.22 3.58 -16.17
CA PHE A 83 12.60 4.89 -16.14
C PHE A 83 11.65 5.03 -14.96
N PHE A 84 11.41 6.27 -14.53
CA PHE A 84 10.35 6.61 -13.60
C PHE A 84 9.76 7.98 -13.94
N THR A 85 8.56 8.27 -13.44
CA THR A 85 7.96 9.59 -13.52
C THR A 85 8.05 10.25 -12.14
N ALA A 86 8.68 11.42 -12.07
CA ALA A 86 8.75 12.19 -10.83
C ALA A 86 7.33 12.56 -10.36
N MET A 87 7.11 12.57 -9.04
CA MET A 87 5.81 12.86 -8.47
C MET A 87 5.28 14.22 -8.96
N LYS A 88 4.00 14.25 -9.36
CA LYS A 88 3.35 15.52 -9.73
C LYS A 88 3.18 16.37 -8.46
N SER A 89 3.13 17.69 -8.62
CA SER A 89 2.92 18.62 -7.51
C SER A 89 1.77 19.57 -7.80
N GLY A 90 1.24 20.19 -6.75
CA GLY A 90 0.16 21.18 -6.82
C GLY A 90 -1.17 20.68 -6.28
N ALA A 91 -2.05 21.63 -5.95
CA ALA A 91 -3.35 21.36 -5.32
C ALA A 91 -4.34 20.58 -6.22
N ASN A 92 -4.10 20.54 -7.53
CA ASN A 92 -4.92 19.81 -8.50
C ASN A 92 -4.40 18.38 -8.77
N PHE A 93 -3.33 17.95 -8.09
CA PHE A 93 -2.84 16.59 -8.26
C PHE A 93 -3.86 15.61 -7.66
N SER A 94 -4.38 14.73 -8.52
CA SER A 94 -5.28 13.64 -8.14
C SER A 94 -4.57 12.29 -8.30
N PRO A 95 -3.85 11.82 -7.27
CA PRO A 95 -3.07 10.58 -7.35
C PRO A 95 -3.98 9.37 -7.48
N HIS A 96 -3.59 8.45 -8.37
CA HIS A 96 -4.20 7.13 -8.53
C HIS A 96 -3.28 6.06 -7.96
N LEU A 97 -3.83 5.19 -7.12
CA LEU A 97 -3.09 4.15 -6.42
C LEU A 97 -3.70 2.78 -6.68
N ALA A 98 -2.85 1.78 -6.89
CA ALA A 98 -3.22 0.39 -6.68
C ALA A 98 -2.92 -0.01 -5.23
N LEU A 99 -3.83 -0.77 -4.62
CA LEU A 99 -3.79 -1.16 -3.21
C LEU A 99 -4.06 -2.65 -3.09
N TYR A 100 -3.16 -3.37 -2.44
CA TYR A 100 -3.35 -4.80 -2.19
C TYR A 100 -2.40 -5.28 -1.09
N GLY A 101 -2.75 -6.33 -0.37
CA GLY A 101 -1.77 -7.15 0.35
C GLY A 101 -1.70 -8.54 -0.27
N ASP A 102 -0.84 -9.39 0.28
CA ASP A 102 -1.01 -10.84 0.14
C ASP A 102 -0.92 -11.37 -1.31
N LEU A 103 -0.02 -10.79 -2.11
CA LEU A 103 0.20 -11.22 -3.51
C LEU A 103 1.19 -12.40 -3.61
N GLY A 104 2.14 -12.49 -2.68
CA GLY A 104 3.20 -13.51 -2.72
C GLY A 104 3.93 -13.65 -4.07
N ALA A 105 4.62 -14.77 -4.24
CA ALA A 105 5.23 -15.18 -5.52
C ALA A 105 4.56 -16.44 -6.11
N GLU A 106 3.68 -17.07 -5.35
CA GLU A 106 2.92 -18.26 -5.74
C GLU A 106 1.43 -17.93 -5.70
N ASN A 107 0.67 -18.40 -6.70
CA ASN A 107 -0.77 -18.13 -6.83
C ASN A 107 -1.11 -16.62 -6.90
N SER A 108 -0.20 -15.80 -7.43
CA SER A 108 -0.34 -14.34 -7.59
C SER A 108 -1.40 -13.95 -8.63
N GLN A 109 -2.67 -14.26 -8.35
CA GLN A 109 -3.80 -14.17 -9.28
C GLN A 109 -4.00 -12.75 -9.86
N SER A 110 -3.73 -11.73 -9.06
CA SER A 110 -3.86 -10.33 -9.49
C SER A 110 -2.69 -9.83 -10.35
N LEU A 111 -1.57 -10.55 -10.41
CA LEU A 111 -0.31 -10.07 -11.00
C LEU A 111 -0.47 -9.67 -12.47
N THR A 112 -1.06 -10.53 -13.30
CA THR A 112 -1.18 -10.29 -14.74
C THR A 112 -1.96 -9.02 -15.04
N ARG A 113 -3.12 -8.85 -14.41
CA ARG A 113 -3.95 -7.65 -14.60
C ARG A 113 -3.29 -6.40 -14.03
N LEU A 114 -2.61 -6.50 -12.88
CA LEU A 114 -1.84 -5.38 -12.32
C LEU A 114 -0.72 -4.95 -13.28
N GLN A 115 -0.02 -5.89 -13.91
CA GLN A 115 1.02 -5.58 -14.91
C GLN A 115 0.44 -4.83 -16.11
N GLU A 116 -0.65 -5.31 -16.68
CA GLU A 116 -1.34 -4.64 -17.79
C GLU A 116 -1.71 -3.19 -17.43
N GLU A 117 -2.30 -2.99 -16.26
CA GLU A 117 -2.77 -1.66 -15.85
C GLU A 117 -1.65 -0.69 -15.46
N VAL A 118 -0.55 -1.20 -14.93
CA VAL A 118 0.66 -0.41 -14.71
C VAL A 118 1.28 0.00 -16.04
N GLN A 119 1.30 -0.90 -17.03
CA GLN A 119 1.81 -0.60 -18.39
C GLN A 119 0.93 0.42 -19.11
N ASP A 120 -0.39 0.39 -18.88
CA ASP A 120 -1.34 1.40 -19.36
C ASP A 120 -1.21 2.76 -18.65
N GLY A 121 -0.38 2.86 -17.60
CA GLY A 121 -0.15 4.10 -16.86
C GLY A 121 -1.31 4.51 -15.96
N LYS A 122 -2.11 3.54 -15.47
CA LYS A 122 -3.30 3.83 -14.63
C LYS A 122 -2.96 4.32 -13.21
N TYR A 123 -1.72 4.13 -12.75
CA TYR A 123 -1.34 4.40 -11.36
C TYR A 123 -0.14 5.33 -11.27
N ASP A 124 -0.19 6.28 -10.33
CA ASP A 124 0.95 7.09 -9.91
C ASP A 124 1.78 6.40 -8.81
N ALA A 125 1.17 5.50 -8.04
CA ALA A 125 1.85 4.71 -7.01
C ALA A 125 1.17 3.35 -6.75
N ILE A 126 1.90 2.44 -6.12
CA ILE A 126 1.38 1.16 -5.62
C ILE A 126 1.65 1.11 -4.12
N LEU A 127 0.64 0.73 -3.34
CA LEU A 127 0.79 0.42 -1.93
C LEU A 127 0.49 -1.07 -1.70
N HIS A 128 1.55 -1.82 -1.43
CA HIS A 128 1.47 -3.23 -1.07
C HIS A 128 1.49 -3.38 0.46
N VAL A 129 0.37 -3.78 1.04
CA VAL A 129 0.07 -3.72 2.48
C VAL A 129 0.43 -5.04 3.17
N GLY A 130 1.72 -5.38 3.18
CA GLY A 130 2.22 -6.56 3.91
C GLY A 130 2.14 -7.87 3.12
N ASP A 131 2.77 -8.92 3.67
CA ASP A 131 2.85 -10.27 3.12
C ASP A 131 3.32 -10.35 1.65
N PHE A 132 4.47 -9.69 1.41
CA PHE A 132 5.10 -9.56 0.09
C PHE A 132 5.60 -10.88 -0.50
N ALA A 133 6.28 -11.69 0.32
CA ALA A 133 7.01 -12.87 -0.14
C ALA A 133 6.73 -14.13 0.68
N TYR A 134 5.87 -14.05 1.72
CA TYR A 134 5.44 -15.15 2.61
C TYR A 134 6.54 -16.04 3.20
N ASN A 135 7.77 -15.52 3.23
CA ASN A 135 8.99 -16.29 3.41
C ASN A 135 9.09 -17.41 2.35
N MET A 136 10.11 -17.41 1.48
CA MET A 136 10.36 -18.55 0.58
C MET A 136 10.76 -19.85 1.32
N GLU A 137 10.55 -19.88 2.65
CA GLU A 137 10.44 -21.05 3.49
C GLU A 137 9.30 -20.81 4.50
N THR A 138 8.08 -21.23 4.15
CA THR A 138 6.98 -21.65 5.06
C THR A 138 6.58 -20.72 6.23
N VAL A 139 5.44 -20.03 6.02
CA VAL A 139 4.28 -19.80 6.93
C VAL A 139 4.50 -19.66 8.44
N TYR A 140 4.19 -18.45 8.94
CA TYR A 140 3.19 -18.11 9.97
C TYR A 140 3.63 -16.80 10.65
N CYS A 141 2.85 -15.74 10.51
CA CYS A 141 2.82 -14.69 11.52
C CYS A 141 1.38 -14.34 11.86
N LEU A 142 1.00 -14.77 13.07
CA LEU A 142 -0.21 -14.40 13.78
C LEU A 142 -0.26 -12.89 14.00
N LEU A 143 -1.36 -12.26 13.62
CA LEU A 143 -1.93 -11.14 14.38
C LEU A 143 -3.12 -11.65 15.18
N LEU A 144 -2.85 -12.51 16.17
CA LEU A 144 -3.74 -12.67 17.32
C LEU A 144 -2.92 -12.43 18.58
N ALA A 145 -3.46 -11.52 19.40
CA ALA A 145 -3.06 -11.28 20.77
C ALA A 145 -2.70 -12.59 21.48
N GLY A 146 -1.56 -12.60 22.16
CA GLY A 146 -1.05 -13.78 22.87
C GLY A 146 -2.09 -14.35 23.85
N PRO A 147 -2.12 -15.67 24.05
CA PRO A 147 -2.98 -16.27 25.05
C PRO A 147 -2.40 -15.95 26.44
N ASN A 148 -3.28 -15.58 27.36
CA ASN A 148 -3.05 -15.35 28.79
C ASN A 148 -2.59 -13.95 29.21
N THR A 149 -3.43 -12.95 29.01
CA THR A 149 -3.50 -11.83 29.97
C THR A 149 -4.93 -11.32 30.07
N ILE A 150 -5.45 -11.25 31.29
CA ILE A 150 -6.80 -10.80 31.64
C ILE A 150 -6.84 -9.26 31.55
N HIS A 151 -6.66 -8.72 30.35
CA HIS A 151 -6.88 -7.31 30.07
C HIS A 151 -8.04 -7.18 29.09
N LYS A 152 -9.10 -6.52 29.58
CA LYS A 152 -10.23 -5.95 28.83
C LYS A 152 -9.76 -5.58 27.40
N GLU A 153 -10.44 -6.10 26.38
CA GLU A 153 -10.14 -5.92 24.94
C GLU A 153 -9.61 -4.50 24.66
N MET A 154 -8.30 -4.34 24.50
CA MET A 154 -7.68 -3.05 24.25
C MET A 154 -7.43 -2.92 22.75
N PHE A 155 -8.30 -2.18 22.05
CA PHE A 155 -8.05 -1.78 20.66
C PHE A 155 -6.93 -0.73 20.64
N GLY A 156 -5.68 -1.19 20.70
CA GLY A 156 -4.52 -0.35 21.04
C GLY A 156 -4.29 0.86 20.12
N LEU A 157 -4.81 0.86 18.90
CA LEU A 157 -4.71 1.98 17.96
C LEU A 157 -6.02 2.75 17.74
N GLU A 158 -7.17 2.15 18.02
CA GLU A 158 -8.47 2.70 17.60
C GLU A 158 -8.72 4.09 18.20
N ASP A 159 -8.45 4.26 19.49
CA ASP A 159 -8.52 5.55 20.19
C ASP A 159 -7.62 6.62 19.55
N LEU A 160 -6.41 6.24 19.12
CA LEU A 160 -5.48 7.16 18.47
C LEU A 160 -5.97 7.54 17.07
N LEU A 161 -6.39 6.56 16.26
CA LEU A 161 -6.87 6.81 14.90
C LEU A 161 -8.05 7.79 14.90
N VAL A 162 -8.97 7.62 15.85
CA VAL A 162 -10.09 8.53 16.09
C VAL A 162 -9.63 9.91 16.55
N THR A 163 -8.77 9.95 17.57
CA THR A 163 -8.30 11.20 18.20
C THR A 163 -7.57 12.09 17.21
N TYR A 164 -6.89 11.51 16.23
CA TYR A 164 -6.17 12.23 15.20
C TYR A 164 -6.95 12.38 13.88
N GLY A 165 -8.20 11.93 13.83
CA GLY A 165 -9.08 12.14 12.67
C GLY A 165 -8.65 11.35 11.42
N VAL A 166 -8.16 10.12 11.59
CA VAL A 166 -7.80 9.26 10.46
C VAL A 166 -9.05 8.87 9.68
N ASP A 167 -9.18 9.27 8.42
CA ASP A 167 -10.40 9.03 7.64
C ASP A 167 -10.54 7.57 7.16
N LEU A 168 -9.42 6.92 6.82
CA LEU A 168 -9.37 5.59 6.22
C LEU A 168 -8.20 4.78 6.78
N ALA A 169 -8.48 3.55 7.21
CA ALA A 169 -7.49 2.54 7.56
C ALA A 169 -7.59 1.34 6.62
N ILE A 170 -6.46 0.96 6.02
CA ILE A 170 -6.37 -0.13 5.05
C ILE A 170 -5.55 -1.26 5.67
N TRP A 171 -6.10 -2.46 5.60
CA TRP A 171 -5.58 -3.68 6.18
C TRP A 171 -5.49 -4.76 5.10
N ALA A 172 -4.75 -5.81 5.41
CA ALA A 172 -4.64 -7.00 4.58
C ALA A 172 -4.57 -8.22 5.52
N HIS A 173 -3.75 -9.24 5.21
CA HIS A 173 -3.57 -10.48 5.98
C HIS A 173 -4.74 -11.47 5.87
N GLU A 174 -5.97 -10.99 6.11
CA GLU A 174 -7.16 -11.78 5.78
C GLU A 174 -7.28 -11.87 4.26
N HIS A 175 -7.27 -13.08 3.72
CA HIS A 175 -7.29 -13.34 2.28
C HIS A 175 -8.68 -13.18 1.66
N SER A 176 -9.24 -11.99 1.85
CA SER A 176 -10.56 -11.58 1.39
C SER A 176 -10.57 -10.08 1.12
N TYR A 177 -11.70 -9.58 0.62
CA TYR A 177 -12.01 -8.16 0.61
C TYR A 177 -13.19 -7.89 1.52
N GLU A 178 -13.06 -6.91 2.41
CA GLU A 178 -14.16 -6.46 3.24
C GLU A 178 -14.09 -4.94 3.46
N ARG A 179 -15.17 -4.25 3.10
CA ARG A 179 -15.40 -2.86 3.44
C ARG A 179 -16.35 -2.79 4.62
N LEU A 180 -15.92 -2.11 5.66
CA LEU A 180 -16.75 -1.86 6.83
C LEU A 180 -17.48 -0.51 6.68
N PHE A 181 -18.60 -0.37 7.36
CA PHE A 181 -19.12 0.94 7.71
C PHE A 181 -18.14 1.67 8.65
N PRO A 182 -18.18 3.01 8.72
CA PRO A 182 -17.45 3.76 9.73
C PRO A 182 -17.67 3.18 11.12
N LEU A 183 -16.59 2.84 11.83
CA LEU A 183 -16.66 2.01 13.02
C LEU A 183 -15.86 2.64 14.17
N TYR A 184 -16.37 2.54 15.38
CA TYR A 184 -15.58 2.72 16.60
C TYR A 184 -16.14 1.81 17.69
N ASN A 185 -15.27 1.06 18.37
CA ASN A 185 -15.64 0.18 19.47
C ASN A 185 -16.84 -0.71 19.12
N LYS A 186 -16.74 -1.40 17.97
CA LYS A 186 -17.78 -2.30 17.42
C LYS A 186 -19.15 -1.62 17.15
N THR A 187 -19.21 -0.29 17.16
CA THR A 187 -20.43 0.50 16.93
C THR A 187 -20.30 1.30 15.64
N VAL A 188 -21.33 1.25 14.79
CA VAL A 188 -21.35 1.93 13.49
C VAL A 188 -21.66 3.42 13.65
N TYR A 189 -20.85 4.27 13.00
CA TYR A 189 -20.86 5.73 13.08
C TYR A 189 -20.96 6.38 11.70
N ASN A 190 -21.95 5.95 10.92
CA ASN A 190 -22.25 6.50 9.59
C ASN A 190 -22.51 8.02 9.61
N GLY A 191 -22.31 8.66 8.44
CA GLY A 191 -22.77 10.04 8.19
C GLY A 191 -24.29 10.14 8.22
N SER A 192 -24.95 9.39 7.33
CA SER A 192 -26.40 9.16 7.31
C SER A 192 -26.73 7.72 6.89
N MET A 193 -28.02 7.37 6.80
CA MET A 193 -28.44 6.05 6.30
C MET A 193 -28.20 5.92 4.79
N GLU A 194 -28.40 7.01 4.04
CA GLU A 194 -28.29 7.05 2.58
C GLU A 194 -26.85 7.30 2.11
N GLU A 195 -26.07 8.10 2.86
CA GLU A 195 -24.69 8.46 2.54
C GLU A 195 -23.77 8.10 3.72
N PRO A 196 -23.53 6.80 4.00
CA PRO A 196 -22.82 6.37 5.20
C PRO A 196 -21.37 6.87 5.28
N TYR A 197 -20.74 7.09 4.12
CA TYR A 197 -19.35 7.52 3.98
C TYR A 197 -19.16 9.02 3.74
N LYS A 198 -20.22 9.82 3.84
CA LYS A 198 -20.14 11.28 3.73
C LYS A 198 -20.16 11.92 5.11
N ASN A 199 -19.09 12.64 5.44
CA ASN A 199 -18.82 13.21 6.77
C ASN A 199 -19.12 12.19 7.89
N PRO A 200 -18.54 10.97 7.83
CA PRO A 200 -18.82 9.95 8.83
C PRO A 200 -18.35 10.41 10.21
N LYS A 201 -18.91 9.79 11.25
CA LYS A 201 -18.61 10.14 12.65
C LYS A 201 -17.46 9.30 13.22
N SER A 202 -16.93 8.34 12.46
CA SER A 202 -15.69 7.60 12.73
C SER A 202 -14.93 7.27 11.45
N LEU A 203 -13.76 6.65 11.56
CA LEU A 203 -12.95 6.17 10.44
C LEU A 203 -13.57 4.98 9.71
N THR A 204 -13.24 4.84 8.42
CA THR A 204 -13.59 3.66 7.61
C THR A 204 -12.45 2.64 7.64
N HIS A 205 -12.79 1.35 7.72
CA HIS A 205 -11.83 0.25 7.63
C HIS A 205 -12.06 -0.55 6.35
N ILE A 206 -10.97 -0.89 5.65
CA ILE A 206 -10.99 -1.77 4.47
C ILE A 206 -9.95 -2.87 4.63
N ILE A 207 -10.34 -4.10 4.33
CA ILE A 207 -9.47 -5.25 4.18
C ILE A 207 -9.32 -5.52 2.67
N THR A 208 -8.09 -5.59 2.16
CA THR A 208 -7.76 -5.86 0.75
C THR A 208 -6.62 -6.88 0.60
N GLY A 209 -6.72 -8.02 1.30
CA GLY A 209 -5.69 -9.06 1.35
C GLY A 209 -5.89 -10.21 0.36
N SER A 210 -6.69 -10.03 -0.69
CA SER A 210 -7.04 -11.10 -1.64
C SER A 210 -6.33 -11.00 -2.98
N ALA A 211 -5.13 -10.41 -3.05
CA ALA A 211 -4.41 -10.31 -4.32
C ALA A 211 -4.00 -11.67 -4.90
N GLY A 212 -3.86 -12.65 -4.01
CA GLY A 212 -3.68 -14.06 -4.32
C GLY A 212 -2.32 -14.52 -3.83
N CYS A 213 -2.29 -15.36 -2.80
CA CYS A 213 -1.10 -15.98 -2.26
C CYS A 213 -1.28 -17.51 -2.21
N TRP A 214 -0.22 -18.23 -1.81
CA TRP A 214 -0.22 -19.69 -1.73
C TRP A 214 -1.32 -20.25 -0.79
N SER A 215 -1.68 -19.52 0.27
CA SER A 215 -2.72 -19.91 1.26
C SER A 215 -4.16 -19.73 0.79
N ARG A 216 -4.36 -19.13 -0.38
CA ARG A 216 -5.66 -18.93 -1.04
C ARG A 216 -6.59 -17.93 -0.33
N HIS A 217 -7.74 -18.37 0.20
CA HIS A 217 -8.82 -17.51 0.70
C HIS A 217 -9.18 -17.84 2.14
N ASP A 218 -9.56 -16.82 2.90
CA ASP A 218 -10.11 -16.99 4.25
C ASP A 218 -11.65 -16.93 4.22
N PRO A 219 -12.34 -17.95 4.78
CA PRO A 219 -13.79 -17.98 4.76
C PRO A 219 -14.38 -17.02 5.79
N PHE A 220 -15.45 -16.33 5.39
CA PHE A 220 -16.19 -15.48 6.32
C PHE A 220 -17.01 -16.30 7.34
N PRO A 221 -17.25 -15.74 8.54
CA PRO A 221 -18.21 -16.31 9.49
C PRO A 221 -19.62 -16.35 8.88
N LYS A 222 -20.39 -17.38 9.30
CA LYS A 222 -21.75 -17.63 8.81
C LYS A 222 -22.67 -16.43 8.99
N ASN A 223 -22.57 -15.75 10.12
CA ASN A 223 -23.35 -14.54 10.39
C ASN A 223 -22.53 -13.32 9.98
N MET A 224 -23.15 -12.46 9.18
CA MET A 224 -22.57 -11.18 8.81
C MET A 224 -22.67 -10.21 10.00
N PRO A 225 -21.56 -9.63 10.45
CA PRO A 225 -21.63 -8.62 11.50
C PRO A 225 -22.27 -7.33 10.97
N PRO A 226 -22.93 -6.53 11.84
CA PRO A 226 -23.69 -5.35 11.41
C PRO A 226 -22.81 -4.21 10.84
N TRP A 227 -21.50 -4.26 11.08
CA TRP A 227 -20.54 -3.29 10.55
C TRP A 227 -19.94 -3.66 9.20
N SER A 228 -20.17 -4.88 8.70
CA SER A 228 -19.73 -5.27 7.36
C SER A 228 -20.68 -4.64 6.34
N ALA A 229 -20.16 -3.81 5.43
CA ALA A 229 -20.96 -3.16 4.40
C ALA A 229 -20.92 -3.94 3.08
N PHE A 230 -19.75 -4.46 2.72
CA PHE A 230 -19.55 -5.34 1.59
C PHE A 230 -18.40 -6.30 1.88
N ARG A 231 -18.53 -7.56 1.46
CA ARG A 231 -17.47 -8.56 1.61
C ARG A 231 -17.48 -9.58 0.48
N THR A 232 -16.31 -10.01 0.05
CA THR A 232 -16.14 -11.07 -0.93
C THR A 232 -14.87 -11.87 -0.67
N VAL A 233 -14.87 -13.13 -1.12
CA VAL A 233 -13.69 -13.99 -1.18
C VAL A 233 -13.10 -14.03 -2.60
N ASP A 234 -13.58 -13.20 -3.54
CA ASP A 234 -12.96 -13.13 -4.86
C ASP A 234 -11.48 -12.73 -4.76
N TYR A 235 -10.61 -13.33 -5.57
CA TYR A 235 -9.30 -12.73 -5.77
C TYR A 235 -9.44 -11.35 -6.39
N GLY A 236 -8.62 -10.40 -5.95
CA GLY A 236 -8.75 -9.02 -6.36
C GLY A 236 -7.77 -8.06 -5.72
N TYR A 237 -7.84 -6.83 -6.19
CA TYR A 237 -7.09 -5.70 -5.64
C TYR A 237 -7.97 -4.46 -5.68
N SER A 238 -7.61 -3.48 -4.86
CA SER A 238 -8.30 -2.22 -4.77
C SER A 238 -7.61 -1.14 -5.61
N ARG A 239 -8.40 -0.18 -6.10
CA ARG A 239 -7.90 1.08 -6.65
C ARG A 239 -8.43 2.24 -5.83
N MET A 240 -7.62 3.26 -5.68
CA MET A 240 -7.99 4.47 -4.96
C MET A 240 -7.54 5.70 -5.71
N GLN A 241 -8.41 6.70 -5.76
CA GLN A 241 -8.11 8.01 -6.30
C GLN A 241 -8.43 9.07 -5.25
N ALA A 242 -7.42 9.82 -4.81
CA ALA A 242 -7.69 11.07 -4.10
C ALA A 242 -8.09 12.11 -5.14
N ILE A 243 -9.38 12.39 -5.26
CA ILE A 243 -9.92 13.28 -6.30
C ILE A 243 -9.51 14.72 -6.01
N ASN A 244 -9.65 15.13 -4.75
CA ASN A 244 -9.29 16.45 -4.26
C ASN A 244 -9.13 16.40 -2.72
N TYR A 245 -9.07 17.56 -2.08
CA TYR A 245 -8.89 17.68 -0.63
C TYR A 245 -10.06 17.17 0.23
N THR A 246 -11.19 16.76 -0.35
CA THR A 246 -12.38 16.27 0.39
C THR A 246 -12.90 14.93 -0.11
N HIS A 247 -12.61 14.55 -1.35
CA HIS A 247 -13.18 13.37 -1.99
C HIS A 247 -12.10 12.34 -2.29
N LEU A 248 -12.33 11.13 -1.80
CA LEU A 248 -11.57 9.94 -2.13
C LEU A 248 -12.52 8.92 -2.75
N TYR A 249 -12.17 8.44 -3.94
CA TYR A 249 -12.87 7.34 -4.59
C TYR A 249 -12.08 6.04 -4.36
N PHE A 250 -12.80 4.97 -4.09
CA PHE A 250 -12.24 3.65 -3.84
C PHE A 250 -13.08 2.60 -4.56
N GLU A 251 -12.41 1.62 -5.19
CA GLU A 251 -13.06 0.49 -5.84
C GLU A 251 -12.31 -0.82 -5.64
N GLN A 252 -13.04 -1.92 -5.61
CA GLN A 252 -12.50 -3.29 -5.59
C GLN A 252 -12.72 -3.96 -6.94
N VAL A 253 -11.63 -4.49 -7.50
CA VAL A 253 -11.60 -5.19 -8.78
C VAL A 253 -11.52 -6.69 -8.51
N SER A 254 -12.46 -7.46 -9.05
CA SER A 254 -12.47 -8.94 -8.93
C SER A 254 -11.79 -9.59 -10.13
N ILE A 255 -10.70 -10.31 -9.90
CA ILE A 255 -10.03 -11.15 -10.90
C ILE A 255 -10.93 -12.31 -11.33
N ASP A 256 -11.63 -12.93 -10.38
CA ASP A 256 -12.51 -14.07 -10.63
C ASP A 256 -13.68 -13.72 -11.56
N GLN A 257 -14.04 -12.42 -11.62
CA GLN A 257 -15.05 -11.87 -12.51
C GLN A 257 -14.46 -11.09 -13.70
N GLY A 258 -13.25 -11.42 -14.15
CA GLY A 258 -12.63 -10.82 -15.35
C GLY A 258 -12.15 -9.37 -15.14
N GLY A 259 -11.85 -8.99 -13.91
CA GLY A 259 -11.51 -7.64 -13.47
C GLY A 259 -12.66 -6.65 -13.58
N LYS A 260 -13.86 -7.10 -13.22
CA LYS A 260 -15.04 -6.27 -12.98
C LYS A 260 -14.88 -5.53 -11.66
N VAL A 261 -15.31 -4.26 -11.62
CA VAL A 261 -15.50 -3.54 -10.36
C VAL A 261 -16.73 -4.09 -9.64
N ILE A 262 -16.51 -4.69 -8.47
CA ILE A 262 -17.55 -5.39 -7.70
C ILE A 262 -18.00 -4.62 -6.47
N ASP A 263 -17.19 -3.66 -6.02
CA ASP A 263 -17.55 -2.70 -4.99
C ASP A 263 -16.91 -1.35 -5.29
N SER A 264 -17.59 -0.27 -4.95
CA SER A 264 -17.07 1.09 -5.11
C SER A 264 -17.79 2.07 -4.21
N PHE A 265 -17.07 3.07 -3.69
CA PHE A 265 -17.68 4.13 -2.89
C PHE A 265 -16.84 5.41 -2.92
N HIS A 266 -17.47 6.52 -2.51
CA HIS A 266 -16.77 7.76 -2.20
C HIS A 266 -16.71 7.93 -0.68
N LEU A 267 -15.51 8.18 -0.17
CA LEU A 267 -15.30 8.72 1.18
C LEU A 267 -15.19 10.23 1.06
N ILE A 268 -16.16 10.95 1.64
CA ILE A 268 -16.26 12.40 1.54
C ILE A 268 -16.04 13.00 2.93
N ARG A 269 -15.00 13.81 3.07
CA ARG A 269 -14.70 14.57 4.28
C ARG A 269 -14.56 16.05 3.94
N GLU A 270 -15.59 16.83 4.24
CA GLU A 270 -15.58 18.27 3.92
C GLU A 270 -14.70 19.07 4.89
N ASN A 271 -14.53 18.56 6.11
CA ASN A 271 -13.69 19.17 7.14
C ASN A 271 -12.87 18.12 7.89
N HIS A 272 -11.55 18.13 7.72
CA HIS A 272 -10.65 17.22 8.43
C HIS A 272 -10.40 17.71 9.85
N ALA A 273 -10.88 16.92 10.82
CA ALA A 273 -10.76 17.20 12.24
C ALA A 273 -10.82 15.87 13.00
N PRO A 274 -10.26 15.82 14.23
CA PRO A 274 -10.51 14.71 15.16
C PRO A 274 -11.98 14.31 15.18
N TYR A 275 -12.23 13.01 15.24
CA TYR A 275 -13.57 12.54 15.56
C TYR A 275 -13.92 12.94 16.99
N GLY A 276 -15.19 13.26 17.24
CA GLY A 276 -15.64 13.79 18.53
C GLY A 276 -15.27 12.86 19.69
N PRO A 277 -15.32 13.35 20.95
CA PRO A 277 -15.03 12.49 22.08
C PRO A 277 -16.05 11.37 22.11
N PHE A 278 -15.63 10.14 21.81
CA PHE A 278 -16.46 8.98 22.08
C PHE A 278 -16.47 8.72 23.59
N PRO A 279 -17.61 8.29 24.16
CA PRO A 279 -17.66 7.89 25.56
C PRO A 279 -16.67 6.76 25.80
N LYS A 280 -15.69 6.96 26.70
CA LYS A 280 -14.86 5.85 27.21
C LYS A 280 -15.72 4.99 28.13
N MET A 281 -15.78 3.67 27.90
CA MET A 281 -16.45 2.70 28.79
C MET A 281 -15.51 2.09 29.85
#